data_AF-I4H1A9-F1
#
_entry.id   AF-I4H1A9-F1
#
_cell.length_a   1.000
_cell.length_b   1.000
_cell.length_c   1.000
_cell.angle_alpha   90.00
_cell.angle_beta   90.00
_cell.angle_gamma   90.00
#
_symmetry.space_group_name_H-M   'P 1'
#
loop_
_entity.id
_entity.type
_entity.pdbx_description
1 polymer ?
#
loop_
_entity_poly.entity_id
_entity_poly.type
_entity_poly.pdbx_seq_one_letter_code
_entity_poly.pdbx_strand_id
1 'polypeptide(L)'
;MAEFDKKKLLELMREIAPGKATAEQESDDEEVFLKNFFPVLDYKRALEPSILLIQGGRGVGKTELFRLLAIPSGREALVNSLNIRGLAPLKQTRWIAGFGRTRKTEKRFPTPEIIEKEMQSATNLEWRSFWLGLILGVILQEKESDIPSIIGQELDSNITTILQNRLSFLSEWRILVKDNFEHLNYVLDKLDERLISSDHWLFITYDELDRLLTTYNALANPIRELLAFWLDRSRRWERILPKIFLRTDLFREEFLGFPDASKLQSHRLEWRPSWLYQLWIKRLANSAQEMRDYLQIIPNLIYESSTQLGWNVSNDDGLFEKLIEKMIGKYMGASPKKGITYRWIPNHLQDTGGRIAPRSFLKLFDLAAAKRLDRFESFEQLTERQLLQPSDLQSALMDTSEDRIKELAQEEYPWLESLKTNLEGLEAPILKETFLEAVRSTKWSPEKLPPVTEPEGIMQYLIQLGVVESLLDGRINIPEIYLYGLKVKRRGGVKRLITPVVNLY
;
A
#
# COMPACT_ATOMS: atom_id res chain seq x y z
N MET A 1 -6.33 41.02 10.44
CA MET A 1 -6.33 39.54 10.31
C MET A 1 -5.63 39.22 9.00
N ALA A 2 -4.70 38.27 8.97
CA ALA A 2 -3.94 37.98 7.76
C ALA A 2 -4.87 37.47 6.65
N GLU A 3 -4.84 38.11 5.49
CA GLU A 3 -5.49 37.63 4.29
C GLU A 3 -4.60 36.52 3.72
N PHE A 4 -5.13 35.31 3.59
CA PHE A 4 -4.39 34.18 3.05
C PHE A 4 -4.44 34.20 1.52
N ASP A 5 -3.31 33.97 0.87
CA ASP A 5 -3.28 33.69 -0.57
C ASP A 5 -3.89 32.31 -0.84
N LYS A 6 -5.20 32.29 -1.10
CA LYS A 6 -5.97 31.06 -1.35
C LYS A 6 -5.44 30.30 -2.56
N LYS A 7 -4.94 31.01 -3.59
CA LYS A 7 -4.36 30.37 -4.78
C LYS A 7 -3.15 29.55 -4.39
N LYS A 8 -2.23 30.18 -3.67
CA LYS A 8 -0.99 29.54 -3.20
C LYS A 8 -1.30 28.35 -2.29
N LEU A 9 -2.26 28.48 -1.38
CA LEU A 9 -2.67 27.37 -0.51
C LEU A 9 -3.24 26.17 -1.28
N LEU A 10 -4.01 26.42 -2.34
CA LEU A 10 -4.53 25.34 -3.19
C LEU A 10 -3.44 24.70 -4.06
N GLU A 11 -2.48 25.48 -4.56
CA GLU A 11 -1.30 24.95 -5.25
C GLU A 11 -0.50 24.04 -4.30
N LEU A 12 -0.25 24.48 -3.07
CA LEU A 12 0.39 23.66 -2.03
C LEU A 12 -0.42 22.40 -1.68
N MET A 13 -1.75 22.47 -1.70
CA MET A 13 -2.61 21.30 -1.50
C MET A 13 -2.49 20.28 -2.63
N ARG A 14 -2.16 20.68 -3.86
CA ARG A 14 -1.91 19.74 -4.97
C ARG A 14 -0.56 19.06 -4.85
N GLU A 15 0.43 19.76 -4.32
CA GLU A 15 1.80 19.25 -4.16
C GLU A 15 1.92 18.15 -3.10
N ILE A 16 0.94 18.00 -2.19
CA ILE A 16 0.96 16.96 -1.15
C ILE A 16 0.82 15.52 -1.70
N ALA A 17 0.39 15.37 -2.95
CA ALA A 17 0.13 14.09 -3.60
C ALA A 17 0.93 13.96 -4.91
N PRO A 18 2.27 14.01 -4.87
CA PRO A 18 3.09 13.97 -6.08
C PRO A 18 2.76 12.75 -6.92
N GLY A 19 2.60 12.94 -8.24
CA GLY A 19 2.23 11.87 -9.15
C GLY A 19 0.91 11.18 -8.82
N LYS A 20 -0.09 11.94 -8.32
CA LYS A 20 -1.39 11.43 -7.85
C LYS A 20 -1.28 10.48 -6.65
N ALA A 21 -0.36 10.76 -5.72
CA ALA A 21 -0.07 9.94 -4.52
C ALA A 21 0.34 8.49 -4.84
N THR A 22 1.08 8.29 -5.92
CA THR A 22 1.73 7.00 -6.24
C THR A 22 3.04 6.88 -5.49
N ALA A 23 3.32 5.70 -4.93
CA ALA A 23 4.50 5.48 -4.09
C ALA A 23 5.80 5.65 -4.89
N GLU A 24 5.74 5.35 -6.19
CA GLU A 24 6.83 5.51 -7.16
C GLU A 24 7.20 6.97 -7.42
N GLN A 25 6.31 7.91 -7.10
CA GLN A 25 6.52 9.34 -7.32
C GLN A 25 6.92 10.08 -6.04
N GLU A 26 6.83 9.41 -4.88
CA GLU A 26 7.35 9.93 -3.61
C GLU A 26 8.85 10.24 -3.69
N SER A 27 9.26 11.30 -3.00
CA SER A 27 10.64 11.81 -3.06
C SER A 27 11.68 10.74 -2.74
N ASP A 28 12.81 10.74 -3.46
CA ASP A 28 14.01 10.00 -3.07
C ASP A 28 14.86 10.80 -2.07
N ASP A 29 14.56 12.10 -1.89
CA ASP A 29 15.13 12.89 -0.81
C ASP A 29 14.57 12.38 0.53
N GLU A 30 15.48 11.86 1.36
CA GLU A 30 15.17 11.23 2.63
C GLU A 30 14.47 12.21 3.59
N GLU A 31 14.91 13.46 3.67
CA GLU A 31 14.33 14.45 4.58
C GLU A 31 12.89 14.79 4.17
N VAL A 32 12.66 15.01 2.87
CA VAL A 32 11.32 15.27 2.33
C VAL A 32 10.40 14.05 2.54
N PHE A 33 10.91 12.84 2.31
CA PHE A 33 10.17 11.60 2.52
C PHE A 33 9.75 11.44 3.99
N LEU A 34 10.69 11.60 4.93
CA LEU A 34 10.44 11.44 6.36
C LEU A 34 9.44 12.47 6.89
N LYS A 35 9.53 13.73 6.45
CA LYS A 35 8.56 14.78 6.83
C LYS A 35 7.13 14.46 6.40
N ASN A 36 6.95 13.75 5.29
CA ASN A 36 5.64 13.38 4.76
C ASN A 36 5.14 12.00 5.20
N PHE A 37 5.98 11.19 5.86
CA PHE A 37 5.60 9.88 6.38
C PHE A 37 4.79 10.01 7.68
N PHE A 38 3.60 9.42 7.74
CA PHE A 38 2.78 9.39 8.96
C PHE A 38 2.85 8.01 9.66
N PRO A 39 3.44 7.92 10.86
CA PRO A 39 3.43 6.69 11.65
C PRO A 39 2.04 6.38 12.19
N VAL A 40 1.44 5.28 11.76
CA VAL A 40 0.18 4.77 12.34
C VAL A 40 0.46 3.67 13.35
N LEU A 41 -0.38 3.58 14.38
CA LEU A 41 -0.25 2.57 15.44
C LEU A 41 -0.24 1.13 14.89
N ASP A 42 -0.89 0.91 13.74
CA ASP A 42 -0.98 -0.39 13.08
C ASP A 42 0.41 -0.93 12.67
N TYR A 43 1.38 -0.06 12.42
CA TYR A 43 2.75 -0.46 12.11
C TYR A 43 3.46 -1.15 13.27
N LYS A 44 3.03 -0.96 14.53
CA LYS A 44 3.61 -1.66 15.68
C LYS A 44 3.51 -3.17 15.53
N ARG A 45 2.32 -3.66 15.19
CA ARG A 45 2.04 -5.08 15.01
C ARG A 45 2.81 -5.64 13.82
N ALA A 46 2.83 -4.91 12.71
CA ALA A 46 3.58 -5.30 11.51
C ALA A 46 5.07 -5.55 11.79
N LEU A 47 5.67 -4.85 12.76
CA LEU A 47 7.07 -4.98 13.13
C LEU A 47 7.38 -6.01 14.21
N GLU A 48 6.37 -6.66 14.81
CA GLU A 48 6.60 -7.76 15.76
C GLU A 48 7.37 -8.91 15.09
N PRO A 49 8.44 -9.46 15.69
CA PRO A 49 9.26 -10.51 15.08
C PRO A 49 8.49 -11.73 14.56
N SER A 50 7.39 -12.09 15.23
CA SER A 50 6.52 -13.20 14.85
C SER A 50 5.71 -12.95 13.57
N ILE A 51 5.45 -11.69 13.21
CA ILE A 51 4.68 -11.32 12.02
C ILE A 51 5.60 -11.35 10.80
N LEU A 52 5.49 -12.41 10.00
CA LEU A 52 6.32 -12.58 8.81
C LEU A 52 5.72 -11.85 7.60
N LEU A 53 4.39 -11.78 7.54
CA LEU A 53 3.63 -11.30 6.39
C LEU A 53 2.83 -10.04 6.73
N ILE A 54 2.97 -9.00 5.92
CA ILE A 54 2.29 -7.72 6.02
C ILE A 54 1.42 -7.55 4.77
N GLN A 55 0.11 -7.63 4.96
CA GLN A 55 -0.86 -7.61 3.87
C GLN A 55 -1.45 -6.21 3.67
N GLY A 56 -1.88 -5.92 2.44
CA GLY A 56 -2.74 -4.77 2.18
C GLY A 56 -2.97 -4.51 0.70
N GLY A 57 -4.08 -3.84 0.34
CA GLY A 57 -4.38 -3.48 -1.06
C GLY A 57 -3.41 -2.43 -1.64
N ARG A 58 -3.55 -2.05 -2.92
CA ARG A 58 -2.79 -0.89 -3.45
C ARG A 58 -3.17 0.40 -2.75
N GLY A 59 -2.19 1.27 -2.56
CA GLY A 59 -2.36 2.61 -1.99
C GLY A 59 -2.49 2.65 -0.46
N VAL A 60 -2.28 1.53 0.24
CA VAL A 60 -2.34 1.44 1.72
C VAL A 60 -1.04 1.78 2.46
N GLY A 61 0.04 2.12 1.75
CA GLY A 61 1.32 2.49 2.37
C GLY A 61 2.35 1.37 2.53
N LYS A 62 2.17 0.21 1.85
CA LYS A 62 3.12 -0.92 1.94
C LYS A 62 4.54 -0.53 1.50
N THR A 63 4.63 0.02 0.29
CA THR A 63 5.90 0.45 -0.31
C THR A 63 6.55 1.58 0.48
N GLU A 64 5.76 2.50 1.01
CA GLU A 64 6.23 3.58 1.87
C GLU A 64 6.78 3.04 3.19
N LEU A 65 6.12 2.07 3.83
CA LEU A 65 6.66 1.42 5.03
C LEU A 65 7.92 0.61 4.71
N PHE A 66 7.94 -0.13 3.60
CA PHE A 66 9.12 -0.85 3.13
C PHE A 66 10.33 0.09 2.91
N ARG A 67 10.12 1.21 2.22
CA ARG A 67 11.16 2.24 2.00
C ARG A 67 11.64 2.86 3.31
N LEU A 68 10.72 3.19 4.23
CA LEU A 68 11.09 3.71 5.55
C LEU A 68 11.98 2.74 6.33
N LEU A 69 11.69 1.44 6.29
CA LEU A 69 12.47 0.41 7.00
C LEU A 69 13.87 0.22 6.41
N ALA A 70 14.07 0.55 5.14
CA ALA A 70 15.40 0.56 4.52
C ALA A 70 16.26 1.75 4.98
N ILE A 71 15.66 2.79 5.57
CA ILE A 71 16.34 4.01 6.00
C ILE A 71 16.66 3.90 7.51
N PRO A 72 17.93 3.99 7.95
CA PRO A 72 18.29 3.97 9.38
C PRO A 72 17.55 5.00 10.23
N SER A 73 17.54 6.24 9.76
CA SER A 73 16.90 7.38 10.44
C SER A 73 15.37 7.26 10.45
N GLY A 74 14.78 6.67 9.40
CA GLY A 74 13.36 6.36 9.31
C GLY A 74 12.91 5.31 10.31
N ARG A 75 13.70 4.24 10.51
CA ARG A 75 13.46 3.24 11.56
C ARG A 75 13.49 3.88 12.95
N GLU A 76 14.47 4.73 13.22
CA GLU A 76 14.57 5.44 14.49
C GLU A 76 13.35 6.35 14.72
N ALA A 77 12.98 7.14 13.71
CA ALA A 77 11.80 7.99 13.76
C ALA A 77 10.51 7.19 14.02
N LEU A 78 10.35 6.02 13.38
CA LEU A 78 9.19 5.14 13.58
C LEU A 78 9.15 4.54 15.00
N VAL A 79 10.27 3.98 15.47
CA VAL A 79 10.36 3.35 16.79
C VAL A 79 10.11 4.38 17.89
N ASN A 80 10.70 5.58 17.77
CA ASN A 80 10.56 6.64 18.75
C ASN A 80 9.14 7.24 18.75
N SER A 81 8.58 7.54 17.58
CA SER A 81 7.24 8.14 17.47
C SER A 81 6.13 7.23 17.98
N LEU A 82 6.28 5.92 17.77
CA LEU A 82 5.29 4.94 18.21
C LEU A 82 5.64 4.31 19.56
N ASN A 83 6.83 4.53 20.14
CA ASN A 83 7.30 3.82 21.34
C ASN A 83 7.20 2.30 21.14
N ILE A 84 7.82 1.79 20.06
CA ILE A 84 7.82 0.37 19.71
C ILE A 84 8.75 -0.37 20.66
N ARG A 85 8.21 -1.35 21.39
CA ARG A 85 8.98 -2.18 22.35
C ARG A 85 9.11 -3.64 21.92
N GLY A 86 8.33 -4.07 20.93
CA GLY A 86 8.35 -5.45 20.42
C GLY A 86 9.52 -5.74 19.48
N LEU A 87 10.29 -4.72 19.10
CA LEU A 87 11.48 -4.86 18.26
C LEU A 87 12.73 -4.77 19.14
N ALA A 88 13.77 -5.54 18.81
CA ALA A 88 15.07 -5.39 19.44
C ALA A 88 15.64 -3.97 19.25
N PRO A 89 16.51 -3.49 20.16
CA PRO A 89 17.20 -2.21 20.00
C PRO A 89 17.76 -2.04 18.59
N LEU A 90 17.50 -0.90 17.93
CA LEU A 90 17.84 -0.71 16.52
C LEU A 90 19.34 -0.94 16.21
N LYS A 91 20.22 -0.62 17.17
CA LYS A 91 21.67 -0.89 17.08
C LYS A 91 22.03 -2.37 16.92
N GLN A 92 21.16 -3.28 17.37
CA GLN A 92 21.28 -4.73 17.24
C GLN A 92 20.54 -5.27 16.02
N THR A 93 19.85 -4.43 15.24
CA THR A 93 19.09 -4.86 14.08
C THR A 93 19.77 -4.43 12.79
N ARG A 94 19.84 -5.35 11.82
CA ARG A 94 20.18 -5.06 10.43
C ARG A 94 18.95 -5.33 9.56
N TRP A 95 18.74 -4.50 8.54
CA TRP A 95 17.59 -4.62 7.65
C TRP A 95 18.10 -4.54 6.22
N ILE A 96 17.76 -5.54 5.40
CA ILE A 96 18.20 -5.65 4.02
C ILE A 96 16.99 -5.93 3.14
N ALA A 97 16.82 -5.14 2.08
CA ALA A 97 15.84 -5.45 1.04
C ALA A 97 16.27 -6.70 0.27
N GLY A 98 15.53 -7.81 0.45
CA GLY A 98 15.70 -9.06 -0.28
C GLY A 98 15.06 -9.04 -1.67
N PHE A 99 14.00 -8.25 -1.85
CA PHE A 99 13.40 -7.91 -3.14
C PHE A 99 12.55 -6.64 -3.01
N GLY A 100 12.38 -5.90 -4.11
CA GLY A 100 11.63 -4.65 -4.15
C GLY A 100 12.52 -3.42 -4.11
N ARG A 101 12.03 -2.31 -4.67
CA ARG A 101 12.81 -1.07 -4.83
C ARG A 101 12.77 -0.20 -3.58
N THR A 102 13.95 0.14 -3.07
CA THR A 102 14.08 1.08 -1.93
C THR A 102 14.10 2.56 -2.38
N ARG A 103 14.35 2.79 -3.68
CA ARG A 103 14.43 4.10 -4.36
C ARG A 103 13.73 4.02 -5.72
N LYS A 104 13.45 5.16 -6.36
CA LYS A 104 12.79 5.16 -7.70
C LYS A 104 13.50 4.31 -8.75
N THR A 105 14.84 4.26 -8.70
CA THR A 105 15.65 3.47 -9.63
C THR A 105 16.65 2.59 -8.88
N GLU A 106 16.58 1.28 -9.13
CA GLU A 106 17.46 0.28 -8.54
C GLU A 106 17.74 -0.83 -9.57
N LYS A 107 19.01 -1.22 -9.74
CA LYS A 107 19.45 -2.17 -10.77
C LYS A 107 19.95 -3.50 -10.18
N ARG A 108 19.52 -3.82 -8.96
CA ARG A 108 20.07 -4.89 -8.14
C ARG A 108 19.59 -6.29 -8.54
N PHE A 109 18.31 -6.39 -8.88
CA PHE A 109 17.64 -7.67 -9.13
C PHE A 109 17.52 -7.98 -10.63
N PRO A 110 17.38 -9.27 -11.01
CA PRO A 110 17.05 -9.64 -12.38
C PRO A 110 15.74 -8.98 -12.85
N THR A 111 15.64 -8.67 -14.13
CA THR A 111 14.39 -8.07 -14.68
C THR A 111 13.28 -9.12 -14.79
N PRO A 112 12.00 -8.72 -14.73
CA PRO A 112 10.89 -9.66 -14.78
C PRO A 112 10.90 -10.55 -16.03
N GLU A 113 11.32 -10.01 -17.18
CA GLU A 113 11.42 -10.76 -18.44
C GLU A 113 12.48 -11.86 -18.37
N ILE A 114 13.60 -11.60 -17.69
CA ILE A 114 14.67 -12.59 -17.48
C ILE A 114 14.20 -13.67 -16.52
N ILE A 115 13.55 -13.29 -15.42
CA ILE A 115 13.03 -14.26 -14.43
C ILE A 115 12.02 -15.18 -15.09
N GLU A 116 11.06 -14.63 -15.82
CA GLU A 116 10.01 -15.41 -16.48
C GLU A 116 10.58 -16.34 -17.55
N LYS A 117 11.53 -15.87 -18.36
CA LYS A 117 12.21 -16.70 -19.37
C LYS A 117 13.01 -17.84 -18.73
N GLU A 118 13.85 -17.55 -17.74
CA GLU A 118 14.75 -18.54 -17.16
C GLU A 118 14.03 -19.51 -16.20
N MET A 119 12.88 -19.12 -15.66
CA MET A 119 12.14 -19.87 -14.63
C MET A 119 10.77 -20.41 -15.10
N GLN A 120 10.44 -20.31 -16.39
CA GLN A 120 9.13 -20.69 -16.94
C GLN A 120 8.65 -22.10 -16.52
N SER A 121 9.58 -23.05 -16.43
CA SER A 121 9.33 -24.45 -16.06
C SER A 121 10.05 -24.85 -14.76
N ALA A 122 10.37 -23.87 -13.91
CA ALA A 122 11.10 -24.13 -12.68
C ALA A 122 10.27 -24.95 -11.69
N THR A 123 10.91 -25.96 -11.13
CA THR A 123 10.41 -26.76 -10.01
C THR A 123 10.32 -25.93 -8.72
N ASN A 124 9.59 -26.43 -7.72
CA ASN A 124 9.52 -25.78 -6.40
C ASN A 124 10.91 -25.59 -5.77
N LEU A 125 11.81 -26.57 -5.93
CA LEU A 125 13.19 -26.46 -5.44
C LEU A 125 13.97 -25.35 -6.17
N GLU A 126 13.75 -25.16 -7.47
CA GLU A 126 14.41 -24.09 -8.23
C GLU A 126 13.90 -22.71 -7.81
N TRP A 127 12.61 -22.55 -7.50
CA TRP A 127 12.10 -21.31 -6.92
C TRP A 127 12.63 -21.04 -5.51
N ARG A 128 12.74 -22.07 -4.66
CA ARG A 128 13.41 -21.95 -3.36
C ARG A 128 14.89 -21.57 -3.50
N SER A 129 15.57 -22.14 -4.49
CA SER A 129 16.96 -21.81 -4.82
C SER A 129 17.08 -20.37 -5.32
N PHE A 130 16.13 -19.90 -6.13
CA PHE A 130 16.05 -18.50 -6.56
C PHE A 130 15.99 -17.54 -5.36
N TRP A 131 15.07 -17.77 -4.41
CA TRP A 131 14.95 -16.93 -3.22
C TRP A 131 16.19 -16.98 -2.33
N LEU A 132 16.78 -18.17 -2.14
CA LEU A 132 18.02 -18.34 -1.39
C LEU A 132 19.18 -17.57 -2.03
N GLY A 133 19.31 -17.64 -3.36
CA GLY A 133 20.33 -16.92 -4.13
C GLY A 133 20.16 -15.40 -4.01
N LEU A 134 18.93 -14.90 -4.06
CA LEU A 134 18.64 -13.48 -3.81
C LEU A 134 19.03 -13.08 -2.39
N ILE A 135 18.62 -13.84 -1.35
CA ILE A 135 18.97 -13.55 0.05
C ILE A 135 20.49 -13.47 0.22
N LEU A 136 21.23 -14.47 -0.25
CA LEU A 136 22.68 -14.50 -0.13
C LEU A 136 23.35 -13.36 -0.90
N GLY A 137 22.93 -13.11 -2.13
CA GLY A 137 23.44 -12.01 -2.94
C GLY A 137 23.20 -10.66 -2.28
N VAL A 138 22.02 -10.44 -1.68
CA VAL A 138 21.74 -9.17 -1.02
C VAL A 138 22.53 -8.98 0.28
N ILE A 139 22.80 -10.08 0.99
CA ILE A 139 23.64 -10.04 2.19
C ILE A 139 25.09 -9.75 1.81
N LEU A 140 25.63 -10.41 0.78
CA LEU A 140 27.02 -10.21 0.31
C LEU A 140 27.30 -8.79 -0.22
N GLN A 141 26.27 -8.08 -0.67
CA GLN A 141 26.34 -6.70 -1.13
C GLN A 141 26.18 -5.66 -0.02
N GLU A 142 25.83 -6.07 1.20
CA GLU A 142 25.74 -5.18 2.35
C GLU A 142 27.14 -4.66 2.72
N LYS A 143 27.24 -3.40 3.16
CA LYS A 143 28.53 -2.71 3.38
C LYS A 143 28.75 -2.23 4.80
N GLU A 144 27.73 -2.27 5.63
CA GLU A 144 27.71 -1.58 6.92
C GLU A 144 27.83 -2.54 8.11
N SER A 145 28.05 -3.83 7.85
CA SER A 145 28.22 -4.88 8.85
C SER A 145 29.35 -5.85 8.50
N ASP A 146 29.71 -6.68 9.46
CA ASP A 146 30.62 -7.82 9.30
C ASP A 146 29.93 -9.06 8.71
N ILE A 147 28.60 -9.02 8.50
CA ILE A 147 27.80 -10.13 7.96
C ILE A 147 28.35 -10.68 6.63
N PRO A 148 28.69 -9.86 5.62
CA PRO A 148 29.26 -10.36 4.37
C PRO A 148 30.55 -11.15 4.59
N SER A 149 31.39 -10.72 5.54
CA SER A 149 32.66 -11.38 5.84
C SER A 149 32.46 -12.74 6.52
N ILE A 150 31.42 -12.88 7.34
CA ILE A 150 31.06 -14.14 8.00
C ILE A 150 30.65 -15.18 6.95
N ILE A 151 29.73 -14.80 6.06
CA ILE A 151 29.23 -15.68 5.01
C ILE A 151 30.33 -15.99 3.98
N GLY A 152 31.13 -14.99 3.61
CA GLY A 152 32.21 -15.14 2.63
C GLY A 152 33.33 -16.10 3.05
N GLN A 153 33.49 -16.38 4.34
CA GLN A 153 34.46 -17.40 4.83
C GLN A 153 33.98 -18.83 4.59
N GLU A 154 32.67 -19.04 4.59
CA GLU A 154 32.04 -20.37 4.43
C GLU A 154 31.65 -20.65 2.96
N LEU A 155 31.56 -19.62 2.12
CA LEU A 155 31.20 -19.73 0.71
C LEU A 155 32.40 -19.92 -0.21
N ASP A 156 32.18 -20.71 -1.26
CA ASP A 156 33.09 -20.77 -2.40
C ASP A 156 33.31 -19.38 -3.02
N SER A 157 34.56 -19.11 -3.44
CA SER A 157 34.96 -17.78 -3.94
C SER A 157 34.27 -17.41 -5.26
N ASN A 158 33.98 -18.38 -6.11
CA ASN A 158 33.26 -18.17 -7.36
C ASN A 158 31.79 -17.85 -7.09
N ILE A 159 31.12 -18.62 -6.23
CA ILE A 159 29.71 -18.35 -5.84
C ILE A 159 29.60 -16.96 -5.20
N THR A 160 30.51 -16.64 -4.28
CA THR A 160 30.56 -15.33 -3.61
C THR A 160 30.67 -14.20 -4.62
N THR A 161 31.62 -14.30 -5.56
CA THR A 161 31.89 -13.26 -6.57
C THR A 161 30.69 -13.04 -7.48
N ILE A 162 30.04 -14.12 -7.94
CA ILE A 162 28.89 -14.03 -8.84
C ILE A 162 27.68 -13.43 -8.12
N LEU A 163 27.32 -13.92 -6.93
CA LEU A 163 26.17 -13.41 -6.19
C LEU A 163 26.38 -11.96 -5.73
N GLN A 164 27.61 -11.58 -5.35
CA GLN A 164 27.93 -10.22 -4.94
C GLN A 164 27.90 -9.22 -6.10
N ASN A 165 28.50 -9.55 -7.24
CA ASN A 165 28.74 -8.57 -8.32
C ASN A 165 27.76 -8.68 -9.50
N ARG A 166 27.08 -9.82 -9.64
CA ARG A 166 26.27 -10.15 -10.82
C ARG A 166 24.89 -10.71 -10.46
N LEU A 167 24.34 -10.28 -9.32
CA LEU A 167 23.02 -10.73 -8.85
C LEU A 167 21.90 -10.55 -9.89
N SER A 168 21.96 -9.51 -10.73
CA SER A 168 21.00 -9.26 -11.80
C SER A 168 21.06 -10.27 -12.96
N PHE A 169 22.14 -11.03 -13.08
CA PHE A 169 22.35 -12.02 -14.14
C PHE A 169 21.92 -13.42 -13.68
N LEU A 170 20.60 -13.64 -13.60
CA LEU A 170 20.00 -14.89 -13.10
C LEU A 170 20.58 -16.16 -13.76
N SER A 171 20.84 -16.11 -15.06
CA SER A 171 21.43 -17.23 -15.82
C SER A 171 22.82 -17.63 -15.34
N GLU A 172 23.57 -16.72 -14.71
CA GLU A 172 24.94 -17.00 -14.22
C GLU A 172 24.95 -17.73 -12.87
N TRP A 173 23.93 -17.54 -12.02
CA TRP A 173 23.93 -18.09 -10.66
C TRP A 173 22.84 -19.11 -10.35
N ARG A 174 21.74 -19.19 -11.12
CA ARG A 174 20.60 -20.06 -10.76
C ARG A 174 20.96 -21.54 -10.62
N ILE A 175 21.80 -22.05 -11.52
CA ILE A 175 22.24 -23.45 -11.52
C ILE A 175 23.23 -23.67 -10.38
N LEU A 176 24.19 -22.76 -10.20
CA LEU A 176 25.17 -22.82 -9.12
C LEU A 176 24.51 -22.87 -7.74
N VAL A 177 23.49 -22.04 -7.51
CA VAL A 177 22.75 -22.00 -6.23
C VAL A 177 21.94 -23.28 -6.02
N LYS A 178 21.30 -23.80 -7.08
CA LYS A 178 20.56 -25.08 -7.01
C LYS A 178 21.50 -26.25 -6.67
N ASP A 179 22.63 -26.36 -7.35
CA ASP A 179 23.56 -27.47 -7.19
C ASP A 179 24.28 -27.43 -5.83
N ASN A 180 24.37 -26.25 -5.21
CA ASN A 180 24.95 -26.06 -3.87
C ASN A 180 23.90 -25.79 -2.79
N PHE A 181 22.61 -26.09 -3.04
CA PHE A 181 21.50 -25.68 -2.18
C PHE A 181 21.68 -26.10 -0.71
N GLU A 182 22.18 -27.31 -0.45
CA GLU A 182 22.46 -27.80 0.91
C GLU A 182 23.50 -26.94 1.63
N HIS A 183 24.67 -26.76 1.01
CA HIS A 183 25.78 -25.96 1.56
C HIS A 183 25.36 -24.52 1.81
N LEU A 184 24.63 -23.91 0.87
CA LEU A 184 24.17 -22.53 0.97
C LEU A 184 23.17 -22.33 2.13
N ASN A 185 22.36 -23.33 2.45
CA ASN A 185 21.53 -23.29 3.65
C ASN A 185 22.35 -23.43 4.93
N TYR A 186 23.37 -24.30 4.94
CA TYR A 186 24.29 -24.44 6.07
C TYR A 186 25.02 -23.12 6.39
N VAL A 187 25.41 -22.35 5.36
CA VAL A 187 25.98 -21.01 5.56
C VAL A 187 25.03 -20.06 6.31
N LEU A 188 23.73 -20.10 6.00
CA LEU A 188 22.75 -19.29 6.73
C LEU A 188 22.50 -19.79 8.16
N ASP A 189 22.63 -21.10 8.42
CA ASP A 189 22.60 -21.61 9.79
C ASP A 189 23.77 -21.08 10.62
N LYS A 190 24.98 -21.06 10.04
CA LYS A 190 26.18 -20.47 10.68
C LYS A 190 26.02 -18.98 10.94
N LEU A 191 25.39 -18.28 10.01
CA LEU A 191 25.05 -16.87 10.22
C LEU A 191 24.08 -16.70 11.39
N ASP A 192 23.03 -17.50 11.47
CA ASP A 192 22.04 -17.43 12.56
C ASP A 192 22.69 -17.70 13.91
N GLU A 193 23.51 -18.76 14.04
CA GLU A 193 24.31 -19.06 15.24
C GLU A 193 25.18 -17.85 15.65
N ARG A 194 25.80 -17.19 14.68
CA ARG A 194 26.63 -16.01 14.93
C ARG A 194 25.81 -14.84 15.44
N LEU A 195 24.65 -14.57 14.82
CA LEU A 195 23.72 -13.51 15.23
C LEU A 195 23.16 -13.77 16.64
N ILE A 196 22.89 -15.03 17.00
CA ILE A 196 22.51 -15.41 18.37
C ILE A 196 23.65 -15.07 19.34
N SER A 197 24.88 -15.49 19.03
CA SER A 197 26.04 -15.28 19.90
C SER A 197 26.39 -13.80 20.11
N SER A 198 26.11 -12.95 19.13
CA SER A 198 26.38 -11.51 19.18
C SER A 198 25.17 -10.69 19.62
N ASP A 199 24.02 -11.32 19.88
CA ASP A 199 22.73 -10.68 20.14
C ASP A 199 22.33 -9.64 19.08
N HIS A 200 22.41 -10.04 17.82
CA HIS A 200 21.97 -9.26 16.66
C HIS A 200 20.79 -9.94 15.95
N TRP A 201 20.08 -9.16 15.14
CA TRP A 201 18.95 -9.59 14.34
C TRP A 201 19.15 -9.13 12.90
N LEU A 202 18.83 -10.00 11.95
CA LEU A 202 18.84 -9.71 10.53
C LEU A 202 17.42 -9.80 9.97
N PHE A 203 16.87 -8.66 9.56
CA PHE A 203 15.58 -8.58 8.89
C PHE A 203 15.76 -8.51 7.37
N ILE A 204 15.12 -9.43 6.63
CA ILE A 204 15.06 -9.40 5.18
C ILE A 204 13.67 -8.93 4.75
N THR A 205 13.60 -7.79 4.06
CA THR A 205 12.33 -7.19 3.64
C THR A 205 12.02 -7.50 2.17
N TYR A 206 10.74 -7.66 1.84
CA TYR A 206 10.27 -7.91 0.47
C TYR A 206 9.10 -7.01 0.15
N ASP A 207 9.14 -6.27 -0.95
CA ASP A 207 7.99 -5.54 -1.50
C ASP A 207 7.94 -5.70 -3.03
N GLU A 208 6.87 -5.21 -3.65
CA GLU A 208 6.68 -5.25 -5.12
C GLU A 208 6.74 -6.67 -5.70
N LEU A 209 6.36 -7.69 -4.92
CA LEU A 209 6.33 -9.08 -5.39
C LEU A 209 5.38 -9.27 -6.59
N ASP A 210 4.40 -8.38 -6.76
CA ASP A 210 3.54 -8.31 -7.93
C ASP A 210 4.25 -7.86 -9.22
N ARG A 211 5.49 -7.36 -9.11
CA ARG A 211 6.37 -7.00 -10.22
C ARG A 211 7.43 -8.06 -10.54
N LEU A 212 7.39 -9.22 -9.89
CA LEU A 212 8.40 -10.26 -10.05
C LEU A 212 8.42 -10.86 -11.47
N LEU A 213 7.25 -11.03 -12.10
CA LEU A 213 7.06 -11.59 -13.43
C LEU A 213 6.20 -10.64 -14.27
N THR A 214 6.21 -10.79 -15.60
CA THR A 214 5.33 -10.00 -16.48
C THR A 214 3.91 -10.57 -16.50
N THR A 215 3.77 -11.90 -16.34
CA THR A 215 2.47 -12.57 -16.29
C THR A 215 1.94 -12.70 -14.86
N TYR A 216 0.81 -12.04 -14.57
CA TYR A 216 0.17 -12.07 -13.25
C TYR A 216 -0.17 -13.49 -12.76
N ASN A 217 -0.74 -14.32 -13.64
CA ASN A 217 -1.12 -15.71 -13.29
C ASN A 217 0.09 -16.61 -12.97
N ALA A 218 1.29 -16.24 -13.43
CA ALA A 218 2.52 -16.97 -13.13
C ALA A 218 3.10 -16.64 -11.75
N LEU A 219 2.60 -15.59 -11.07
CA LEU A 219 3.09 -15.15 -9.76
C LEU A 219 2.78 -16.14 -8.62
N ALA A 220 1.81 -17.04 -8.82
CA ALA A 220 1.39 -17.98 -7.78
C ALA A 220 2.53 -18.85 -7.27
N ASN A 221 3.28 -19.49 -8.17
CA ASN A 221 4.35 -20.40 -7.78
C ASN A 221 5.52 -19.71 -7.05
N PRO A 222 6.15 -18.64 -7.57
CA PRO A 222 7.27 -18.01 -6.89
C PRO A 222 6.88 -17.40 -5.54
N ILE A 223 5.71 -16.76 -5.42
CA ILE A 223 5.25 -16.19 -4.14
C ILE A 223 4.98 -17.31 -3.14
N ARG A 224 4.31 -18.40 -3.57
CA ARG A 224 4.08 -19.57 -2.73
C ARG A 224 5.39 -20.14 -2.18
N GLU A 225 6.40 -20.32 -3.03
CA GLU A 225 7.69 -20.86 -2.60
C GLU A 225 8.48 -19.89 -1.71
N LEU A 226 8.32 -18.58 -1.85
CA LEU A 226 8.85 -17.59 -0.89
C LEU A 226 8.21 -17.77 0.50
N LEU A 227 6.87 -17.82 0.54
CA LEU A 227 6.11 -17.96 1.77
C LEU A 227 6.39 -19.29 2.46
N ALA A 228 6.44 -20.39 1.70
CA ALA A 228 6.79 -21.71 2.20
C ALA A 228 8.24 -21.77 2.70
N PHE A 229 9.19 -21.18 1.96
CA PHE A 229 10.58 -21.06 2.38
C PHE A 229 10.68 -20.37 3.74
N TRP A 230 10.08 -19.19 3.90
CA TRP A 230 10.16 -18.46 5.16
C TRP A 230 9.39 -19.11 6.31
N LEU A 231 8.26 -19.79 6.03
CA LEU A 231 7.57 -20.57 7.04
C LEU A 231 8.46 -21.71 7.56
N ASP A 232 9.09 -22.46 6.65
CA ASP A 232 10.01 -23.55 7.00
C ASP A 232 11.21 -23.01 7.81
N ARG A 233 11.78 -21.88 7.38
CA ARG A 233 12.97 -21.28 7.99
C ARG A 233 12.71 -20.53 9.29
N SER A 234 11.53 -19.97 9.50
CA SER A 234 11.15 -19.35 10.78
C SER A 234 11.13 -20.33 11.96
N ARG A 235 11.11 -21.65 11.69
CA ARG A 235 11.25 -22.71 12.71
C ARG A 235 12.69 -23.14 12.95
N ARG A 236 13.63 -22.72 12.09
CA ARG A 236 15.05 -23.10 12.11
C ARG A 236 15.95 -21.96 12.52
N TRP A 237 15.64 -20.73 12.10
CA TRP A 237 16.42 -19.53 12.38
C TRP A 237 15.72 -18.66 13.41
N GLU A 238 16.46 -18.22 14.43
CA GLU A 238 15.93 -17.36 15.49
C GLU A 238 16.15 -15.88 15.19
N ARG A 239 17.24 -15.54 14.48
CA ARG A 239 17.71 -14.16 14.30
C ARG A 239 17.69 -13.70 12.85
N ILE A 240 17.50 -14.59 11.87
CA ILE A 240 17.23 -14.24 10.47
C ILE A 240 15.72 -14.28 10.22
N LEU A 241 15.09 -13.10 10.09
CA LEU A 241 13.64 -12.97 10.00
C LEU A 241 13.19 -12.20 8.75
N PRO A 242 12.05 -12.57 8.15
CA PRO A 242 11.49 -11.83 7.04
C PRO A 242 10.52 -10.72 7.47
N LYS A 243 10.32 -9.75 6.59
CA LYS A 243 9.11 -8.91 6.52
C LYS A 243 8.64 -8.85 5.07
N ILE A 244 7.58 -9.60 4.78
CA ILE A 244 7.05 -9.78 3.43
C ILE A 244 5.84 -8.88 3.25
N PHE A 245 5.94 -7.86 2.41
CA PHE A 245 4.82 -7.02 2.02
C PHE A 245 4.11 -7.66 0.82
N LEU A 246 2.84 -8.02 1.01
CA LEU A 246 2.07 -8.73 0.00
C LEU A 246 0.71 -8.06 -0.22
N ARG A 247 0.29 -8.01 -1.48
CA ARG A 247 -1.07 -7.57 -1.79
C ARG A 247 -2.09 -8.60 -1.30
N THR A 248 -3.23 -8.13 -0.80
CA THR A 248 -4.26 -9.01 -0.21
C THR A 248 -4.80 -10.04 -1.21
N ASP A 249 -4.86 -9.68 -2.49
CA ASP A 249 -5.36 -10.55 -3.55
C ASP A 249 -4.37 -11.62 -4.01
N LEU A 250 -3.07 -11.43 -3.70
CA LEU A 250 -2.01 -12.42 -3.83
C LEU A 250 -1.88 -13.33 -2.59
N PHE A 251 -2.78 -13.18 -1.61
CA PHE A 251 -2.89 -14.04 -0.44
C PHE A 251 -4.24 -14.77 -0.43
N ARG A 252 -4.40 -15.72 -1.35
CA ARG A 252 -5.59 -16.58 -1.49
C ARG A 252 -5.22 -18.05 -1.49
N GLU A 253 -6.21 -18.95 -1.45
CA GLU A 253 -6.00 -20.41 -1.40
C GLU A 253 -5.00 -20.90 -2.45
N GLU A 254 -5.04 -20.38 -3.68
CA GLU A 254 -4.10 -20.71 -4.76
C GLU A 254 -2.63 -20.43 -4.39
N PHE A 255 -2.38 -19.36 -3.64
CA PHE A 255 -1.06 -18.94 -3.15
C PHE A 255 -0.69 -19.61 -1.82
N LEU A 256 -1.68 -20.17 -1.11
CA LEU A 256 -1.55 -20.84 0.19
C LEU A 256 -1.63 -22.37 0.08
N GLY A 257 -1.60 -22.91 -1.13
CA GLY A 257 -1.61 -24.35 -1.41
C GLY A 257 -0.30 -25.07 -1.04
N PHE A 258 0.21 -24.85 0.17
CA PHE A 258 1.38 -25.53 0.73
C PHE A 258 1.10 -25.96 2.18
N PRO A 259 1.77 -27.02 2.66
CA PRO A 259 1.59 -27.51 4.03
C PRO A 259 1.79 -26.40 5.05
N ASP A 260 0.98 -26.42 6.12
CA ASP A 260 1.09 -25.50 7.25
C ASP A 260 0.86 -23.99 6.93
N ALA A 261 0.37 -23.62 5.75
CA ALA A 261 0.13 -22.22 5.39
C ALA A 261 -0.74 -21.45 6.42
N SER A 262 -1.65 -22.13 7.13
CA SER A 262 -2.45 -21.53 8.22
C SER A 262 -1.64 -21.06 9.44
N LYS A 263 -0.38 -21.51 9.57
CA LYS A 263 0.54 -21.08 10.64
C LYS A 263 1.30 -19.80 10.30
N LEU A 264 1.20 -19.30 9.06
CA LEU A 264 1.79 -18.02 8.70
C LEU A 264 1.09 -16.88 9.44
N GLN A 265 1.83 -16.30 10.36
CA GLN A 265 1.39 -15.11 11.09
C GLN A 265 1.42 -13.91 10.14
N SER A 266 0.24 -13.32 9.93
CA SER A 266 0.07 -12.17 9.06
C SER A 266 -0.63 -11.02 9.77
N HIS A 267 -0.29 -9.80 9.36
CA HIS A 267 -0.96 -8.58 9.80
C HIS A 267 -1.40 -7.79 8.58
N ARG A 268 -2.65 -7.30 8.57
CA ARG A 268 -3.18 -6.49 7.48
C ARG A 268 -3.09 -5.02 7.84
N LEU A 269 -2.44 -4.23 6.99
CA LEU A 269 -2.39 -2.78 7.12
C LEU A 269 -3.76 -2.19 6.80
N GLU A 270 -4.37 -1.55 7.80
CA GLU A 270 -5.66 -0.88 7.67
C GLU A 270 -5.60 0.56 8.19
N TRP A 271 -6.36 1.43 7.54
CA TRP A 271 -6.40 2.86 7.85
C TRP A 271 -7.74 3.27 8.41
N ARG A 272 -7.71 3.98 9.54
CA ARG A 272 -8.89 4.60 10.15
C ARG A 272 -9.08 6.01 9.57
N PRO A 273 -10.33 6.52 9.50
CA PRO A 273 -10.60 7.88 9.03
C PRO A 273 -9.76 8.96 9.73
N SER A 274 -9.59 8.88 11.05
CA SER A 274 -8.78 9.85 11.81
C SER A 274 -7.31 9.86 11.36
N TRP A 275 -6.70 8.70 11.13
CA TRP A 275 -5.32 8.60 10.62
C TRP A 275 -5.18 9.16 9.21
N LEU A 276 -6.21 9.03 8.37
CA LEU A 276 -6.20 9.62 7.02
C LEU A 276 -6.23 11.14 7.06
N TYR A 277 -7.04 11.72 7.96
CA TYR A 277 -7.00 13.16 8.22
C TYR A 277 -5.64 13.61 8.74
N GLN A 278 -5.06 12.88 9.69
CA GLN A 278 -3.72 13.20 10.21
C GLN A 278 -2.66 13.12 9.11
N LEU A 279 -2.67 12.10 8.26
CA LEU A 279 -1.77 11.99 7.11
C LEU A 279 -1.91 13.20 6.17
N TRP A 280 -3.14 13.55 5.80
CA TRP A 280 -3.39 14.68 4.91
C TRP A 280 -2.94 16.01 5.52
N ILE A 281 -3.31 16.30 6.76
CA ILE A 281 -2.94 17.53 7.47
C ILE A 281 -1.42 17.59 7.70
N LYS A 282 -0.79 16.45 7.97
CA LYS A 282 0.66 16.35 8.11
C LYS A 282 1.38 16.77 6.83
N ARG A 283 0.94 16.27 5.68
CA ARG A 283 1.54 16.65 4.39
C ARG A 283 1.32 18.13 4.07
N LEU A 284 0.15 18.67 4.41
CA LEU A 284 -0.09 20.12 4.31
C LEU A 284 0.86 20.91 5.23
N ALA A 285 1.05 20.50 6.48
CA ALA A 285 1.92 21.21 7.41
C ALA A 285 3.40 21.20 6.99
N ASN A 286 3.83 20.15 6.28
CA ASN A 286 5.20 20.01 5.80
C ASN A 286 5.40 20.58 4.37
N SER A 287 4.39 21.16 3.73
CA SER A 287 4.53 21.72 2.37
C SER A 287 5.22 23.08 2.35
N ALA A 288 4.70 24.06 3.12
CA ALA A 288 5.28 25.40 3.20
C ALA A 288 4.81 26.16 4.47
N GLN A 289 5.44 27.31 4.75
CA GLN A 289 5.10 28.12 5.93
C GLN A 289 3.68 28.70 5.84
N GLU A 290 3.27 29.14 4.66
CA GLU A 290 1.96 29.73 4.40
C GLU A 290 0.83 28.74 4.73
N MET A 291 1.03 27.45 4.40
CA MET A 291 0.08 26.40 4.76
C MET A 291 0.06 26.14 6.28
N ARG A 292 1.22 26.22 6.95
CA ARG A 292 1.26 26.11 8.42
C ARG A 292 0.51 27.25 9.09
N ASP A 293 0.71 28.47 8.64
CA ASP A 293 0.01 29.66 9.16
C ASP A 293 -1.51 29.50 8.98
N TYR A 294 -1.95 28.96 7.85
CA TYR A 294 -3.35 28.62 7.62
C TYR A 294 -3.86 27.52 8.56
N LEU A 295 -3.13 26.43 8.77
CA LEU A 295 -3.54 25.36 9.67
C LEU A 295 -3.60 25.80 11.14
N GLN A 296 -2.74 26.74 11.54
CA GLN A 296 -2.69 27.30 12.90
C GLN A 296 -3.91 28.17 13.27
N ILE A 297 -4.82 28.47 12.33
CA ILE A 297 -6.14 29.04 12.68
C ILE A 297 -6.95 28.11 13.60
N ILE A 298 -6.60 26.81 13.60
CA ILE A 298 -7.10 25.82 14.55
C ILE A 298 -5.97 25.57 15.58
N PRO A 299 -6.08 26.15 16.80
CA PRO A 299 -5.07 25.97 17.82
C PRO A 299 -4.85 24.50 18.16
N ASN A 300 -3.59 24.12 18.42
CA ASN A 300 -3.16 22.76 18.77
C ASN A 300 -3.38 21.70 17.67
N LEU A 301 -3.79 22.08 16.45
CA LEU A 301 -3.99 21.13 15.37
C LEU A 301 -2.67 20.44 14.98
N ILE A 302 -1.63 21.24 14.79
CA ILE A 302 -0.29 20.79 14.41
C ILE A 302 0.75 21.18 15.46
N TYR A 303 1.82 20.40 15.55
CA TYR A 303 2.97 20.65 16.41
C TYR A 303 4.25 20.18 15.73
N GLU A 304 5.39 20.74 16.10
CA GLU A 304 6.68 20.29 15.57
C GLU A 304 7.13 19.01 16.30
N SER A 305 7.45 17.95 15.55
CA SER A 305 7.94 16.69 16.12
C SER A 305 9.36 16.87 16.63
N SER A 306 9.70 16.17 17.71
CA SER A 306 11.09 16.02 18.17
C SER A 306 11.91 15.06 17.31
N THR A 307 11.30 14.42 16.30
CA THR A 307 11.93 13.50 15.36
C THR A 307 12.07 14.14 13.98
N GLN A 308 12.80 13.48 13.08
CA GLN A 308 12.97 13.89 11.68
C GLN A 308 11.67 13.89 10.85
N LEU A 309 10.55 13.51 11.45
CA LEU A 309 9.24 13.55 10.81
C LEU A 309 8.71 14.98 10.64
N GLY A 310 9.39 16.03 11.10
CA GLY A 310 8.95 17.41 10.91
C GLY A 310 7.63 17.73 11.62
N TRP A 311 6.74 18.50 10.99
CA TRP A 311 5.45 18.84 11.60
C TRP A 311 4.55 17.62 11.69
N ASN A 312 3.87 17.46 12.82
CA ASN A 312 2.96 16.37 13.11
C ASN A 312 1.60 16.91 13.57
N VAL A 313 0.62 16.02 13.71
CA VAL A 313 -0.78 16.38 13.92
C VAL A 313 -1.26 15.80 15.24
N SER A 314 -2.04 16.59 15.99
CA SER A 314 -2.76 16.11 17.18
C SER A 314 -3.61 14.88 16.87
N ASN A 315 -4.04 14.15 17.89
CA ASN A 315 -4.93 12.99 17.78
C ASN A 315 -6.40 13.34 18.13
N ASP A 316 -6.76 14.62 18.10
CA ASP A 316 -8.11 15.10 18.42
C ASP A 316 -8.94 15.27 17.13
N ASP A 317 -9.81 14.29 16.88
CA ASP A 317 -10.75 14.29 15.76
C ASP A 317 -11.62 15.57 15.69
N GLY A 318 -11.91 16.19 16.84
CA GLY A 318 -12.66 17.44 16.90
C GLY A 318 -11.91 18.62 16.27
N LEU A 319 -10.57 18.60 16.24
CA LEU A 319 -9.78 19.61 15.53
C LEU A 319 -9.81 19.39 14.01
N PHE A 320 -9.87 18.15 13.55
CA PHE A 320 -9.99 17.84 12.12
C PHE A 320 -11.36 18.25 11.59
N GLU A 321 -12.43 17.97 12.35
CA GLU A 321 -13.78 18.42 11.99
C GLU A 321 -13.87 19.95 11.92
N LYS A 322 -13.26 20.67 12.87
CA LYS A 322 -13.17 22.14 12.84
C LYS A 322 -12.40 22.64 11.62
N LEU A 323 -11.29 22.00 11.25
CA LEU A 323 -10.53 22.35 10.06
C LEU A 323 -11.40 22.19 8.80
N ILE A 324 -12.08 21.05 8.65
CA ILE A 324 -12.96 20.80 7.49
C ILE A 324 -14.12 21.78 7.44
N GLU A 325 -14.72 22.12 8.58
CA GLU A 325 -15.77 23.14 8.67
C GLU A 325 -15.26 24.52 8.22
N LYS A 326 -14.03 24.91 8.60
CA LYS A 326 -13.45 26.20 8.19
C LYS A 326 -12.98 26.24 6.74
N MET A 327 -12.39 25.15 6.26
CA MET A 327 -11.79 25.07 4.93
C MET A 327 -12.83 24.87 3.83
N ILE A 328 -13.91 24.13 4.12
CA ILE A 328 -14.90 23.69 3.12
C ILE A 328 -16.31 24.12 3.50
N GLY A 329 -16.68 23.90 4.76
CA GLY A 329 -18.02 24.17 5.28
C GLY A 329 -18.57 22.96 6.03
N LYS A 330 -19.48 23.21 6.98
CA LYS A 330 -20.02 22.17 7.88
C LYS A 330 -20.80 21.06 7.17
N TYR A 331 -21.55 21.41 6.14
CA TYR A 331 -22.43 20.49 5.43
C TYR A 331 -22.14 20.48 3.93
N MET A 332 -22.43 19.36 3.27
CA MET A 332 -22.27 19.21 1.81
C MET A 332 -23.33 19.95 0.98
N GLY A 333 -24.01 20.93 1.58
CA GLY A 333 -25.06 21.74 0.96
C GLY A 333 -25.76 22.60 2.01
N ALA A 334 -26.94 23.13 1.67
CA ALA A 334 -27.64 24.14 2.49
C ALA A 334 -28.14 23.63 3.86
N SER A 335 -28.14 22.33 4.15
CA SER A 335 -28.69 21.80 5.40
C SER A 335 -28.01 20.51 5.88
N PRO A 336 -28.14 20.14 7.17
CA PRO A 336 -27.60 18.90 7.73
C PRO A 336 -28.04 17.63 6.99
N LYS A 337 -29.21 17.67 6.32
CA LYS A 337 -29.74 16.55 5.53
C LYS A 337 -28.85 16.16 4.34
N LYS A 338 -27.95 17.07 3.91
CA LYS A 338 -26.96 16.80 2.85
C LYS A 338 -25.70 16.10 3.36
N GLY A 339 -25.59 15.89 4.67
CA GLY A 339 -24.45 15.24 5.31
C GLY A 339 -23.42 16.24 5.85
N ILE A 340 -22.79 15.88 6.96
CA ILE A 340 -21.68 16.62 7.57
C ILE A 340 -20.43 16.37 6.74
N THR A 341 -19.76 17.41 6.27
CA THR A 341 -18.62 17.32 5.33
C THR A 341 -17.49 16.40 5.85
N TYR A 342 -17.12 16.57 7.12
CA TYR A 342 -16.12 15.73 7.80
C TYR A 342 -16.47 14.23 7.74
N ARG A 343 -17.75 13.87 7.90
CA ARG A 343 -18.18 12.46 7.81
C ARG A 343 -18.42 12.03 6.38
N TRP A 344 -18.80 12.95 5.50
CA TRP A 344 -19.11 12.66 4.10
C TRP A 344 -17.89 12.10 3.38
N ILE A 345 -16.72 12.73 3.55
CA ILE A 345 -15.47 12.36 2.85
C ILE A 345 -15.11 10.87 3.03
N PRO A 346 -14.84 10.36 4.25
CA PRO A 346 -14.47 8.95 4.41
C PRO A 346 -15.61 8.02 3.98
N ASN A 347 -16.87 8.41 4.22
CA ASN A 347 -18.03 7.62 3.84
C ASN A 347 -18.19 7.42 2.32
N HIS A 348 -17.62 8.29 1.49
CA HIS A 348 -17.73 8.18 0.03
C HIS A 348 -16.47 7.55 -0.60
N LEU A 349 -15.40 7.41 0.18
CA LEU A 349 -14.15 6.76 -0.23
C LEU A 349 -14.00 5.31 0.23
N GLN A 350 -14.89 4.83 1.09
CA GLN A 350 -14.87 3.45 1.61
C GLN A 350 -15.27 2.42 0.56
N ASP A 351 -14.56 1.29 0.56
CA ASP A 351 -15.01 0.05 -0.08
C ASP A 351 -16.16 -0.61 0.73
N THR A 352 -16.67 -1.76 0.29
CA THR A 352 -17.75 -2.46 1.02
C THR A 352 -17.32 -3.04 2.36
N GLY A 353 -16.02 -3.21 2.58
CA GLY A 353 -15.43 -3.57 3.87
C GLY A 353 -15.19 -2.39 4.80
N GLY A 354 -15.57 -1.17 4.42
CA GLY A 354 -15.32 0.04 5.20
C GLY A 354 -13.87 0.53 5.17
N ARG A 355 -13.03 -0.01 4.28
CA ARG A 355 -11.60 0.30 4.14
C ARG A 355 -11.41 1.47 3.19
N ILE A 356 -10.44 2.34 3.48
CA ILE A 356 -10.07 3.48 2.64
C ILE A 356 -8.56 3.43 2.41
N ALA A 357 -8.13 3.57 1.15
CA ALA A 357 -6.72 3.72 0.83
C ALA A 357 -6.27 5.19 1.06
N PRO A 358 -5.18 5.44 1.81
CA PRO A 358 -4.45 6.71 1.88
C PRO A 358 -4.34 7.44 0.54
N ARG A 359 -3.95 6.71 -0.51
CA ARG A 359 -3.85 7.28 -1.86
C ARG A 359 -5.16 7.92 -2.31
N SER A 360 -6.27 7.20 -2.22
CA SER A 360 -7.60 7.73 -2.62
C SER A 360 -8.01 8.94 -1.77
N PHE A 361 -7.66 8.94 -0.49
CA PHE A 361 -7.94 10.06 0.40
C PHE A 361 -7.15 11.32 0.04
N LEU A 362 -5.83 11.22 -0.15
CA LEU A 362 -4.99 12.35 -0.58
C LEU A 362 -5.40 12.88 -1.95
N LYS A 363 -5.70 11.97 -2.88
CA LYS A 363 -6.09 12.26 -4.25
C LYS A 363 -7.42 13.02 -4.35
N LEU A 364 -8.37 12.74 -3.47
CA LEU A 364 -9.61 13.52 -3.40
C LEU A 364 -9.33 15.02 -3.18
N PHE A 365 -8.39 15.35 -2.28
CA PHE A 365 -8.06 16.74 -1.97
C PHE A 365 -7.21 17.40 -3.06
N ASP A 366 -6.27 16.68 -3.67
CA ASP A 366 -5.52 17.16 -4.85
C ASP A 366 -6.48 17.51 -6.00
N LEU A 367 -7.39 16.58 -6.35
CA LEU A 367 -8.37 16.79 -7.41
C LEU A 367 -9.36 17.92 -7.07
N ALA A 368 -9.81 18.02 -5.82
CA ALA A 368 -10.68 19.12 -5.39
C ALA A 368 -9.97 20.49 -5.51
N ALA A 369 -8.70 20.55 -5.12
CA ALA A 369 -7.89 21.76 -5.27
C ALA A 369 -7.68 22.12 -6.75
N ALA A 370 -7.42 21.13 -7.62
CA ALA A 370 -7.31 21.34 -9.06
C ALA A 370 -8.60 21.92 -9.65
N LYS A 371 -9.77 21.34 -9.35
CA LYS A 371 -11.08 21.85 -9.82
C LYS A 371 -11.34 23.28 -9.37
N ARG A 372 -10.93 23.63 -8.14
CA ARG A 372 -11.07 24.99 -7.61
C ARG A 372 -10.16 25.97 -8.33
N LEU A 373 -8.91 25.60 -8.59
CA LEU A 373 -7.95 26.44 -9.33
C LEU A 373 -8.41 26.69 -10.77
N ASP A 374 -9.04 25.72 -11.43
CA ASP A 374 -9.61 25.89 -12.78
C ASP A 374 -10.76 26.92 -12.82
N ARG A 375 -11.38 27.23 -11.67
CA ARG A 375 -12.50 28.18 -11.53
C ARG A 375 -12.09 29.42 -10.75
N PHE A 376 -10.88 29.92 -11.01
CA PHE A 376 -10.29 31.03 -10.25
C PHE A 376 -11.13 32.31 -10.24
N GLU A 377 -11.93 32.57 -11.27
CA GLU A 377 -12.80 33.76 -11.28
C GLU A 377 -13.94 33.70 -10.23
N SER A 378 -14.13 32.56 -9.55
CA SER A 378 -15.21 32.33 -8.56
C SER A 378 -14.76 32.40 -7.09
N PHE A 379 -13.55 32.88 -6.78
CA PHE A 379 -13.06 33.02 -5.38
C PHE A 379 -13.91 33.97 -4.52
N GLU A 380 -14.62 34.90 -5.16
CA GLU A 380 -15.55 35.85 -4.51
C GLU A 380 -16.69 35.15 -3.75
N GLN A 381 -16.99 33.90 -4.07
CA GLN A 381 -18.05 33.10 -3.42
C GLN A 381 -17.58 32.37 -2.15
N LEU A 382 -16.29 32.42 -1.83
CA LEU A 382 -15.72 31.78 -0.64
C LEU A 382 -15.62 32.81 0.48
N THR A 383 -16.05 32.44 1.69
CA THR A 383 -15.74 33.24 2.89
C THR A 383 -14.22 33.36 3.07
N GLU A 384 -13.75 34.32 3.88
CA GLU A 384 -12.32 34.63 4.05
C GLU A 384 -11.44 33.38 4.28
N ARG A 385 -11.94 32.38 5.01
CA ARG A 385 -11.16 31.20 5.43
C ARG A 385 -11.41 29.95 4.59
N GLN A 386 -12.43 29.92 3.73
CA GLN A 386 -12.69 28.75 2.90
C GLN A 386 -11.72 28.67 1.72
N LEU A 387 -11.21 27.47 1.46
CA LEU A 387 -10.38 27.13 0.30
C LEU A 387 -11.17 26.34 -0.75
N LEU A 388 -12.12 25.51 -0.32
CA LEU A 388 -12.92 24.64 -1.19
C LEU A 388 -14.43 24.83 -0.93
N GLN A 389 -15.26 24.34 -1.85
CA GLN A 389 -16.70 24.14 -1.64
C GLN A 389 -17.05 22.65 -1.68
N PRO A 390 -18.20 22.26 -1.10
CA PRO A 390 -18.73 20.90 -1.25
C PRO A 390 -18.82 20.36 -2.68
N SER A 391 -19.10 21.23 -3.65
CA SER A 391 -19.16 20.87 -5.08
C SER A 391 -17.81 20.45 -5.65
N ASP A 392 -16.71 21.00 -5.15
CA ASP A 392 -15.35 20.61 -5.56
C ASP A 392 -15.07 19.18 -5.11
N LEU A 393 -15.43 18.83 -3.87
CA LEU A 393 -15.30 17.47 -3.34
C LEU A 393 -16.18 16.47 -4.09
N GLN A 394 -17.42 16.84 -4.44
CA GLN A 394 -18.31 15.97 -5.23
C GLN A 394 -17.74 15.68 -6.62
N SER A 395 -17.25 16.71 -7.31
CA SER A 395 -16.60 16.53 -8.62
C SER A 395 -15.31 15.72 -8.49
N ALA A 396 -14.50 15.99 -7.47
CA ALA A 396 -13.25 15.27 -7.23
C ALA A 396 -13.48 13.79 -6.88
N LEU A 397 -14.58 13.45 -6.21
CA LEU A 397 -14.95 12.06 -5.91
C LEU A 397 -15.18 11.25 -7.20
N MET A 398 -15.82 11.84 -8.20
CA MET A 398 -16.04 11.19 -9.50
C MET A 398 -14.69 10.86 -10.16
N ASP A 399 -13.81 11.85 -10.25
CA ASP A 399 -12.46 11.68 -10.80
C ASP A 399 -11.62 10.69 -9.98
N THR A 400 -11.76 10.70 -8.65
CA THR A 400 -11.06 9.76 -7.74
C THR A 400 -11.53 8.32 -7.97
N SER A 401 -12.83 8.12 -8.22
CA SER A 401 -13.43 6.83 -8.52
C SER A 401 -12.99 6.29 -9.89
N GLU A 402 -12.93 7.16 -10.90
CA GLU A 402 -12.38 6.82 -12.22
C GLU A 402 -10.92 6.40 -12.14
N ASP A 403 -10.10 7.19 -11.46
CA ASP A 403 -8.70 6.88 -11.28
C ASP A 403 -8.51 5.60 -10.44
N ARG A 404 -9.35 5.32 -9.43
CA ARG A 404 -9.29 4.08 -8.65
C ARG A 404 -9.57 2.85 -9.51
N ILE A 405 -10.59 2.90 -10.37
CA ILE A 405 -10.88 1.79 -11.30
C ILE A 405 -9.75 1.64 -12.32
N LYS A 406 -9.19 2.75 -12.82
CA LYS A 406 -8.03 2.70 -13.72
C LYS A 406 -6.83 2.04 -13.06
N GLU A 407 -6.50 2.39 -11.81
CA GLU A 407 -5.43 1.75 -11.03
C GLU A 407 -5.67 0.25 -10.88
N LEU A 408 -6.88 -0.16 -10.50
CA LEU A 408 -7.23 -1.57 -10.37
C LEU A 408 -7.13 -2.29 -11.73
N ALA A 409 -7.68 -1.72 -12.79
CA ALA A 409 -7.67 -2.32 -14.11
C ALA A 409 -6.26 -2.41 -14.74
N GLN A 410 -5.42 -1.39 -14.58
CA GLN A 410 -4.11 -1.39 -15.20
C GLN A 410 -3.09 -2.24 -14.44
N GLU A 411 -3.25 -2.36 -13.12
CA GLU A 411 -2.19 -2.87 -12.25
C GLU A 411 -2.59 -4.08 -11.38
N GLU A 412 -3.88 -4.43 -11.29
CA GLU A 412 -4.36 -5.55 -10.47
C GLU A 412 -5.24 -6.54 -11.24
N TYR A 413 -6.32 -6.06 -11.83
CA TYR A 413 -7.40 -6.84 -12.42
C TYR A 413 -7.72 -6.33 -13.83
N PRO A 414 -6.90 -6.66 -14.84
CA PRO A 414 -7.10 -6.18 -16.22
C PRO A 414 -8.46 -6.50 -16.83
N TRP A 415 -9.11 -7.56 -16.35
CA TRP A 415 -10.45 -7.97 -16.77
C TRP A 415 -11.56 -6.98 -16.36
N LEU A 416 -11.31 -6.07 -15.40
CA LEU A 416 -12.29 -5.04 -15.01
C LEU A 416 -12.63 -4.07 -16.16
N GLU A 417 -11.71 -3.85 -17.11
CA GLU A 417 -12.00 -3.01 -18.29
C GLU A 417 -13.09 -3.62 -19.17
N SER A 418 -13.06 -4.94 -19.38
CA SER A 418 -14.10 -5.64 -20.12
C SER A 418 -15.45 -5.55 -19.40
N LEU A 419 -15.45 -5.73 -18.08
CA LEU A 419 -16.67 -5.69 -17.27
C LEU A 419 -17.31 -4.29 -17.25
N LYS A 420 -16.50 -3.24 -17.16
CA LYS A 420 -16.94 -1.83 -17.17
C LYS A 420 -17.89 -1.52 -18.33
N THR A 421 -17.64 -2.10 -19.50
CA THR A 421 -18.46 -1.85 -20.70
C THR A 421 -19.91 -2.32 -20.53
N ASN A 422 -20.15 -3.44 -19.84
CA ASN A 422 -21.49 -4.00 -19.66
C ASN A 422 -22.19 -3.48 -18.39
N LEU A 423 -21.45 -2.85 -17.48
CA LEU A 423 -22.03 -2.16 -16.32
C LEU A 423 -22.44 -0.72 -16.64
N GLU A 424 -21.91 -0.14 -17.73
CA GLU A 424 -22.14 1.25 -18.12
C GLU A 424 -23.65 1.58 -18.21
N GLY A 425 -24.06 2.62 -17.48
CA GLY A 425 -25.42 3.13 -17.49
C GLY A 425 -26.41 2.41 -16.56
N LEU A 426 -26.04 1.28 -15.95
CA LEU A 426 -26.85 0.63 -14.92
C LEU A 426 -27.02 1.54 -13.68
N GLU A 427 -28.08 1.34 -12.91
CA GLU A 427 -28.34 2.11 -11.68
C GLU A 427 -28.15 1.25 -10.43
N ALA A 428 -27.22 1.66 -9.55
CA ALA A 428 -27.01 1.00 -8.26
C ALA A 428 -27.99 1.53 -7.19
N PRO A 429 -28.54 0.65 -6.31
CA PRO A 429 -28.35 -0.81 -6.27
C PRO A 429 -29.04 -1.57 -7.43
N ILE A 430 -28.31 -2.50 -8.05
CA ILE A 430 -28.67 -3.26 -9.24
C ILE A 430 -29.39 -4.56 -8.83
N LEU A 431 -30.40 -5.01 -9.57
CA LEU A 431 -30.96 -6.36 -9.35
C LEU A 431 -29.89 -7.42 -9.62
N LYS A 432 -29.83 -8.46 -8.78
CA LYS A 432 -28.81 -9.52 -8.91
C LYS A 432 -28.79 -10.14 -10.30
N GLU A 433 -29.95 -10.50 -10.86
CA GLU A 433 -30.00 -11.11 -12.20
C GLU A 433 -29.52 -10.15 -13.29
N THR A 434 -29.85 -8.85 -13.18
CA THR A 434 -29.33 -7.83 -14.10
C THR A 434 -27.81 -7.71 -14.03
N PHE A 435 -27.24 -7.78 -12.83
CA PHE A 435 -25.79 -7.78 -12.65
C PHE A 435 -25.14 -9.04 -13.24
N LEU A 436 -25.70 -10.22 -12.97
CA LEU A 436 -25.21 -11.48 -13.52
C LEU A 436 -25.32 -11.53 -15.05
N GLU A 437 -26.39 -10.98 -15.62
CA GLU A 437 -26.56 -10.88 -17.07
C GLU A 437 -25.53 -9.95 -17.71
N ALA A 438 -25.17 -8.83 -17.06
CA ALA A 438 -24.09 -7.97 -17.51
C ALA A 438 -22.73 -8.69 -17.49
N VAL A 439 -22.49 -9.52 -16.48
CA VAL A 439 -21.29 -10.37 -16.41
C VAL A 439 -21.31 -11.44 -17.52
N ARG A 440 -22.43 -12.14 -17.74
CA ARG A 440 -22.60 -13.14 -18.82
C ARG A 440 -22.38 -12.54 -20.21
N SER A 441 -22.87 -11.33 -20.43
CA SER A 441 -22.72 -10.59 -21.68
C SER A 441 -21.31 -10.02 -21.89
N THR A 442 -20.43 -10.10 -20.88
CA THR A 442 -19.07 -9.56 -20.99
C THR A 442 -18.18 -10.44 -21.86
N LYS A 443 -17.71 -9.85 -22.97
CA LYS A 443 -16.68 -10.46 -23.82
C LYS A 443 -15.30 -10.19 -23.21
N TRP A 444 -14.71 -11.23 -22.63
CA TRP A 444 -13.39 -11.17 -22.02
C TRP A 444 -12.29 -11.16 -23.09
N SER A 445 -11.28 -10.30 -22.91
CA SER A 445 -10.08 -10.36 -23.74
C SER A 445 -9.25 -11.61 -23.35
N PRO A 446 -8.73 -12.39 -24.32
CA PRO A 446 -7.94 -13.59 -24.03
C PRO A 446 -6.73 -13.34 -23.12
N GLU A 447 -6.13 -12.15 -23.22
CA GLU A 447 -4.98 -11.72 -22.42
C GLU A 447 -5.36 -11.19 -21.02
N LYS A 448 -6.65 -10.96 -20.76
CA LYS A 448 -7.19 -10.32 -19.55
C LYS A 448 -8.42 -11.07 -19.06
N LEU A 449 -8.26 -12.37 -18.82
CA LEU A 449 -9.33 -13.20 -18.31
C LEU A 449 -9.55 -12.95 -16.81
N PRO A 450 -10.81 -13.00 -16.35
CA PRO A 450 -11.09 -13.09 -14.93
C PRO A 450 -10.55 -14.41 -14.36
N PRO A 451 -10.34 -14.49 -13.03
CA PRO A 451 -9.84 -15.71 -12.37
C PRO A 451 -10.82 -16.89 -12.48
N VAL A 452 -12.10 -16.61 -12.68
CA VAL A 452 -13.17 -17.58 -12.89
C VAL A 452 -14.08 -17.10 -14.01
N THR A 453 -14.67 -18.01 -14.78
CA THR A 453 -15.53 -17.68 -15.92
C THR A 453 -17.02 -17.66 -15.56
N GLU A 454 -17.41 -18.37 -14.50
CA GLU A 454 -18.81 -18.43 -14.07
C GLU A 454 -19.27 -17.08 -13.49
N PRO A 455 -20.41 -16.52 -13.93
CA PRO A 455 -20.89 -15.19 -13.54
C PRO A 455 -21.02 -15.02 -12.02
N GLU A 456 -21.57 -16.03 -11.34
CA GLU A 456 -21.71 -16.05 -9.90
C GLU A 456 -20.33 -16.07 -9.22
N GLY A 457 -19.36 -16.77 -9.79
CA GLY A 457 -17.97 -16.78 -9.32
C GLY A 457 -17.33 -15.40 -9.42
N ILE A 458 -17.53 -14.70 -10.55
CA ILE A 458 -17.02 -13.32 -10.74
C ILE A 458 -17.67 -12.36 -9.73
N MET A 459 -18.98 -12.48 -9.52
CA MET A 459 -19.69 -11.68 -8.52
C MET A 459 -19.11 -11.93 -7.12
N GLN A 460 -18.90 -13.19 -6.71
CA GLN A 460 -18.29 -13.51 -5.41
C GLN A 460 -16.87 -12.96 -5.31
N TYR A 461 -16.10 -13.02 -6.39
CA TYR A 461 -14.75 -12.46 -6.44
C TYR A 461 -14.77 -10.93 -6.22
N LEU A 462 -15.68 -10.21 -6.87
CA LEU A 462 -15.86 -8.77 -6.66
C LEU A 462 -16.31 -8.41 -5.24
N ILE A 463 -17.13 -9.27 -4.61
CA ILE A 463 -17.52 -9.12 -3.20
C ILE A 463 -16.30 -9.27 -2.29
N GLN A 464 -15.47 -10.30 -2.52
CA GLN A 464 -14.23 -10.52 -1.75
C GLN A 464 -13.24 -9.36 -1.89
N LEU A 465 -13.15 -8.77 -3.09
CA LEU A 465 -12.34 -7.58 -3.35
C LEU A 465 -12.88 -6.30 -2.68
N GLY A 466 -14.12 -6.30 -2.22
CA GLY A 466 -14.78 -5.13 -1.65
C GLY A 466 -15.31 -4.14 -2.69
N VAL A 467 -15.37 -4.54 -3.98
CA VAL A 467 -15.81 -3.69 -5.09
C VAL A 467 -17.34 -3.62 -5.16
N VAL A 468 -18.02 -4.72 -4.82
CA VAL A 468 -19.48 -4.80 -4.77
C VAL A 468 -19.93 -5.47 -3.47
N GLU A 469 -21.19 -5.26 -3.08
CA GLU A 469 -21.81 -5.95 -1.93
C GLU A 469 -23.20 -6.43 -2.31
N SER A 470 -23.63 -7.53 -1.70
CA SER A 470 -25.02 -7.99 -1.76
C SER A 470 -25.79 -7.42 -0.57
N LEU A 471 -26.82 -6.62 -0.85
CA LEU A 471 -27.73 -6.07 0.15
C LEU A 471 -28.66 -7.16 0.70
N LEU A 472 -29.29 -6.89 1.84
CA LEU A 472 -30.24 -7.80 2.49
C LEU A 472 -31.43 -8.20 1.58
N ASP A 473 -31.81 -7.32 0.65
CA ASP A 473 -32.88 -7.58 -0.32
C ASP A 473 -32.39 -8.25 -1.62
N GLY A 474 -31.14 -8.71 -1.64
CA GLY A 474 -30.51 -9.40 -2.74
C GLY A 474 -29.96 -8.50 -3.85
N ARG A 475 -30.17 -7.17 -3.80
CA ARG A 475 -29.60 -6.25 -4.79
C ARG A 475 -28.09 -6.10 -4.61
N ILE A 476 -27.39 -5.79 -5.70
CA ILE A 476 -25.95 -5.54 -5.72
C ILE A 476 -25.70 -4.04 -5.63
N ASN A 477 -25.01 -3.61 -4.58
CA ASN A 477 -24.57 -2.22 -4.44
C ASN A 477 -23.08 -2.09 -4.80
N ILE A 478 -22.72 -0.91 -5.32
CA ILE A 478 -21.36 -0.55 -5.68
C ILE A 478 -21.03 0.75 -4.92
N PRO A 479 -20.00 0.77 -4.05
CA PRO A 479 -19.55 1.98 -3.37
C PRO A 479 -19.10 3.05 -4.36
N GLU A 480 -19.22 4.32 -3.95
CA GLU A 480 -18.97 5.46 -4.86
C GLU A 480 -17.52 5.56 -5.33
N ILE A 481 -16.57 5.09 -4.52
CA ILE A 481 -15.16 4.96 -4.89
C ILE A 481 -14.91 4.02 -6.10
N TYR A 482 -15.90 3.21 -6.50
CA TYR A 482 -15.86 2.36 -7.69
C TYR A 482 -16.97 2.67 -8.71
N LEU A 483 -18.10 3.22 -8.23
CA LEU A 483 -19.34 3.42 -9.01
C LEU A 483 -19.12 4.26 -10.28
N TYR A 484 -18.51 5.43 -10.15
CA TYR A 484 -18.28 6.33 -11.29
C TYR A 484 -17.23 5.77 -12.24
N GLY A 485 -16.15 5.18 -11.72
CA GLY A 485 -15.13 4.53 -12.55
C GLY A 485 -15.64 3.33 -13.35
N LEU A 486 -16.63 2.60 -12.82
CA LEU A 486 -17.36 1.53 -13.52
C LEU A 486 -18.50 2.07 -14.41
N LYS A 487 -18.68 3.39 -14.49
CA LYS A 487 -19.75 4.08 -15.23
C LYS A 487 -21.17 3.67 -14.84
N VAL A 488 -21.33 3.26 -13.59
CA VAL A 488 -22.64 2.95 -13.00
C VAL A 488 -23.22 4.24 -12.42
N LYS A 489 -24.53 4.44 -12.59
CA LYS A 489 -25.25 5.60 -12.06
C LYS A 489 -25.73 5.33 -10.64
N ARG A 490 -25.79 6.37 -9.81
CA ARG A 490 -26.39 6.30 -8.47
C ARG A 490 -27.88 6.58 -8.57
N ARG A 491 -28.73 5.66 -8.10
CA ARG A 491 -30.17 5.92 -7.99
C ARG A 491 -30.45 6.93 -6.86
N GLY A 492 -31.08 8.06 -7.19
CA GLY A 492 -31.42 9.10 -6.23
C GLY A 492 -32.36 8.61 -5.12
N GLY A 493 -32.17 9.09 -3.88
CA GLY A 493 -33.10 8.84 -2.75
C GLY A 493 -32.88 7.54 -1.96
N VAL A 494 -31.90 6.71 -2.32
CA VAL A 494 -31.56 5.50 -1.55
C VAL A 494 -30.66 5.88 -0.37
N LYS A 495 -31.18 5.74 0.87
CA LYS A 495 -30.37 5.85 2.10
C LYS A 495 -29.23 4.83 2.05
N ARG A 496 -28.02 5.25 2.41
CA ARG A 496 -26.89 4.34 2.65
C ARG A 496 -27.29 3.38 3.78
N LEU A 497 -27.34 2.09 3.50
CA LEU A 497 -27.27 1.09 4.57
C LEU A 497 -25.80 1.06 4.98
N ILE A 498 -25.42 1.93 5.92
CA ILE A 498 -24.14 1.78 6.60
C ILE A 498 -24.35 0.55 7.47
N THR A 499 -23.85 -0.61 7.04
CA THR A 499 -23.68 -1.73 7.97
C THR A 499 -22.77 -1.20 9.06
N PRO A 500 -23.22 -1.08 10.32
CA PRO A 500 -22.34 -0.64 11.38
C PRO A 500 -21.20 -1.65 11.42
N VAL A 501 -19.97 -1.17 11.19
CA VAL A 501 -18.78 -1.92 11.57
C VAL A 501 -18.96 -2.14 13.05
N VAL A 502 -19.31 -3.36 13.44
CA VAL A 502 -19.27 -3.75 14.84
C VAL A 502 -17.81 -3.58 15.23
N ASN A 503 -17.52 -2.51 15.96
CA ASN A 503 -16.26 -2.37 16.67
C ASN A 503 -16.21 -3.53 17.67
N LEU A 504 -15.69 -4.68 17.23
CA LEU A 504 -15.16 -5.67 18.15
C LEU A 504 -13.82 -5.10 18.61
N TYR A 505 -13.84 -4.67 19.87
CA TYR A 505 -12.75 -4.08 20.62
C TYR A 505 -11.45 -4.88 20.54
#